data_AF-A0A0M0G895-F1
#
_entry.id   AF-A0A0M0G895-F1
#
_cell.length_a   1.000
_cell.length_b   1.000
_cell.length_c   1.000
_cell.angle_alpha   90.00
_cell.angle_beta   90.00
_cell.angle_gamma   90.00
#
_symmetry.space_group_name_H-M   'P 1'
#
loop_
_entity.id
_entity.type
_entity.pdbx_description
1 polymer ?
#
loop_
_entity_poly.entity_id
_entity_poly.type
_entity_poly.pdbx_seq_one_letter_code
_entity_poly.pdbx_strand_id
1 'polypeptide(L)'
;MSFDIDHLDEFLAIAKEKVWITHKGILNSLAAKIQHIQDHPGSQEKGLKSLKNKVKAQNGKKINSECAKIFLENISYLQAK
;
A
#
# COMPACT_ATOMS: atom_id res chain seq x y z
N MET A 1 -8.21 -3.40 -11.57
CA MET A 1 -6.86 -3.98 -11.36
C MET A 1 -6.82 -4.45 -9.93
N SER A 2 -6.60 -5.74 -9.69
CA SER A 2 -6.48 -6.32 -8.36
C SER A 2 -5.04 -6.79 -8.19
N PHE A 3 -4.36 -6.33 -7.16
CA PHE A 3 -3.00 -6.77 -6.82
C PHE A 3 -3.10 -7.87 -5.77
N ASP A 4 -2.34 -8.95 -5.94
CA ASP A 4 -2.12 -9.91 -4.87
C ASP A 4 -1.02 -9.39 -3.91
N ILE A 5 -0.69 -10.17 -2.87
CA ILE A 5 0.34 -9.80 -1.91
C ILE A 5 1.72 -9.70 -2.56
N ASP A 6 2.00 -10.56 -3.54
CA ASP A 6 3.30 -10.67 -4.19
C ASP A 6 3.56 -9.51 -5.16
N HIS A 7 2.50 -8.83 -5.63
CA HIS A 7 2.59 -7.68 -6.54
C HIS A 7 2.22 -6.32 -5.90
N LEU A 8 2.17 -6.22 -4.56
CA LEU A 8 1.86 -4.95 -3.87
C LEU A 8 2.93 -3.86 -4.08
N ASP A 9 4.17 -4.23 -4.35
CA ASP A 9 5.29 -3.36 -4.65
C ASP A 9 5.19 -2.75 -6.06
N GLU A 10 4.65 -3.49 -7.03
CA GLU A 10 4.33 -2.97 -8.37
C GLU A 10 3.34 -1.81 -8.30
N PHE A 11 2.34 -1.89 -7.41
CA PHE A 11 1.42 -0.77 -7.17
C PHE A 11 2.17 0.49 -6.72
N LEU A 12 3.18 0.36 -5.86
CA LEU A 12 3.99 1.51 -5.43
C LEU A 12 4.83 2.09 -6.57
N ALA A 13 5.33 1.26 -7.48
CA ALA A 13 6.02 1.72 -8.67
C ALA A 13 5.09 2.58 -9.54
N ILE A 14 3.88 2.10 -9.81
CA ILE A 14 2.85 2.86 -10.54
C ILE A 14 2.49 4.16 -9.81
N ALA A 15 2.29 4.11 -8.49
CA ALA A 15 1.94 5.29 -7.70
C ALA A 15 3.05 6.35 -7.68
N LYS A 16 4.32 5.93 -7.76
CA LYS A 16 5.47 6.82 -7.92
C LYS A 16 5.48 7.45 -9.31
N GLU A 17 5.32 6.67 -10.37
CA GLU A 17 5.31 7.15 -11.76
C GLU A 17 4.17 8.12 -12.04
N LYS A 18 2.99 7.86 -11.49
CA LYS A 18 1.81 8.73 -11.60
C LYS A 18 1.88 9.96 -10.69
N VAL A 19 2.96 10.14 -9.93
CA VAL A 19 3.15 11.26 -8.99
C VAL A 19 2.03 11.31 -7.92
N TRP A 20 1.39 10.17 -7.66
CA TRP A 20 0.34 10.05 -6.65
C TRP A 20 0.89 10.06 -5.22
N ILE A 21 2.15 9.66 -5.07
CA ILE A 21 2.91 9.73 -3.83
C ILE A 21 4.18 10.55 -4.10
N THR A 22 4.13 11.85 -3.81
CA THR A 22 5.24 12.77 -4.07
C THR A 22 6.30 12.76 -2.98
N HIS A 23 5.94 12.28 -1.78
CA HIS A 23 6.83 12.29 -0.63
C HIS A 23 7.65 11.01 -0.54
N LYS A 24 8.95 11.08 -0.88
CA LYS A 24 9.88 9.94 -0.84
C LYS A 24 9.86 9.18 0.49
N GLY A 25 9.79 9.88 1.62
CA GLY A 25 9.73 9.23 2.93
C GLY A 25 8.45 8.41 3.16
N ILE A 26 7.32 8.79 2.53
CA ILE A 26 6.10 8.00 2.59
C ILE A 26 6.20 6.80 1.66
N LEU A 27 6.74 6.98 0.46
CA LEU A 27 7.00 5.88 -0.47
C LEU A 27 7.87 4.80 0.18
N ASN A 28 9.01 5.18 0.79
CA ASN A 28 9.90 4.24 1.49
C ASN A 28 9.20 3.56 2.68
N SER A 29 8.40 4.30 3.44
CA SER A 29 7.64 3.75 4.56
C SER A 29 6.57 2.75 4.11
N LEU A 30 5.99 2.92 2.92
CA LEU A 30 5.02 1.97 2.36
C LEU A 30 5.74 0.74 1.78
N ALA A 31 6.84 0.95 1.05
CA ALA A 31 7.65 -0.13 0.50
C ALA A 31 8.16 -1.07 1.60
N ALA A 32 8.69 -0.52 2.70
CA ALA A 32 9.14 -1.32 3.84
C ALA A 32 8.01 -2.15 4.48
N LYS A 33 6.78 -1.62 4.49
CA LYS A 33 5.61 -2.37 5.00
C LYS A 33 5.20 -3.48 4.06
N ILE A 34 5.23 -3.23 2.75
CA ILE A 34 4.92 -4.23 1.73
C ILE A 34 5.95 -5.35 1.75
N GLN A 35 7.24 -5.02 1.76
CA GLN A 35 8.33 -5.99 1.90
C GLN A 35 8.12 -6.88 3.14
N HIS A 36 7.81 -6.28 4.29
CA HIS A 36 7.51 -7.05 5.50
C HIS A 36 6.31 -8.00 5.32
N ILE A 37 5.26 -7.61 4.60
CA ILE A 37 4.09 -8.47 4.33
C ILE A 37 4.50 -9.66 3.46
N GLN A 38 5.29 -9.41 2.41
CA GLN A 38 5.76 -10.43 1.47
C GLN A 38 6.73 -11.42 2.14
N ASP A 39 7.66 -10.93 2.96
CA ASP A 39 8.67 -11.75 3.64
C ASP A 39 8.09 -12.60 4.79
N HIS A 40 6.91 -12.22 5.32
CA HIS A 40 6.34 -12.84 6.52
C HIS A 40 4.90 -13.32 6.28
N PRO A 41 4.68 -14.43 5.54
CA PRO A 41 3.36 -14.95 5.19
C PRO A 41 2.45 -15.17 6.42
N GLY A 42 3.01 -15.67 7.53
CA GLY A 42 2.28 -15.88 8.77
C GLY A 42 1.83 -14.61 9.52
N SER A 43 2.20 -13.42 9.04
CA SER A 43 1.85 -12.12 9.63
C SER A 43 1.19 -11.15 8.64
N GLN A 44 0.75 -11.65 7.48
CA GLN A 44 0.19 -10.85 6.40
C GLN A 44 -1.02 -10.03 6.85
N GLU A 45 -1.95 -10.59 7.62
CA GLU A 45 -3.15 -9.86 8.07
C GLU A 45 -2.81 -8.62 8.91
N LYS A 46 -1.89 -8.78 9.88
CA LYS A 46 -1.39 -7.68 10.72
C LYS A 46 -0.62 -6.65 9.90
N GLY A 47 0.18 -7.11 8.94
CA GLY A 47 0.90 -6.26 8.00
C GLY A 47 -0.04 -5.44 7.12
N LEU A 48 -1.04 -6.06 6.50
CA LEU A 48 -2.08 -5.43 5.69
C LEU A 48 -2.88 -4.41 6.49
N LYS A 49 -3.24 -4.72 7.74
CA LYS A 49 -3.89 -3.77 8.66
C LYS A 49 -3.00 -2.55 8.93
N SER A 50 -1.70 -2.77 9.15
CA SER A 50 -0.72 -1.69 9.36
C SER A 50 -0.57 -0.80 8.11
N LEU A 51 -0.51 -1.42 6.93
CA LEU A 51 -0.43 -0.75 5.64
C LEU A 51 -1.69 0.09 5.39
N LYS A 52 -2.88 -0.50 5.60
CA LYS A 52 -4.19 0.17 5.50
C LYS A 52 -4.25 1.43 6.36
N ASN A 53 -3.82 1.32 7.62
CA ASN A 53 -3.81 2.45 8.55
C ASN A 53 -2.85 3.56 8.10
N LYS A 54 -1.67 3.19 7.59
CA LYS A 54 -0.71 4.17 7.04
C LYS A 54 -1.28 4.91 5.84
N VAL A 55 -1.90 4.19 4.90
CA VAL A 55 -2.55 4.80 3.72
C VAL A 55 -3.66 5.75 4.15
N LYS A 56 -4.57 5.32 5.05
CA LYS A 56 -5.63 6.18 5.60
C LYS A 56 -5.06 7.45 6.24
N ALA A 57 -4.00 7.33 7.03
CA ALA A 57 -3.40 8.47 7.72
C ALA A 57 -2.77 9.51 6.79
N GLN A 58 -2.34 9.09 5.59
CA GLN A 58 -1.66 9.93 4.60
C GLN A 58 -2.56 10.35 3.43
N ASN A 59 -3.79 9.85 3.37
CA ASN A 59 -4.79 10.22 2.39
C ASN A 59 -5.05 11.74 2.39
N GLY A 60 -5.00 12.36 1.21
CA GLY A 60 -5.17 13.80 1.01
C GLY A 60 -4.01 14.67 1.53
N LYS A 61 -2.94 14.05 2.08
CA LYS A 61 -1.75 14.76 2.58
C LYS A 61 -0.54 14.49 1.70
N LYS A 62 -0.04 13.25 1.78
CA LYS A 62 1.17 12.80 1.08
C LYS A 62 0.87 11.73 0.03
N ILE A 63 -0.35 11.18 0.06
CA ILE A 63 -0.93 10.29 -0.93
C ILE A 63 -2.17 11.02 -1.44
N ASN A 64 -2.31 11.19 -2.75
CA ASN A 64 -3.53 11.78 -3.29
C ASN A 64 -4.75 10.88 -3.02
N SER A 65 -5.94 11.46 -3.04
CA SER A 65 -7.17 10.74 -2.65
C SER A 65 -7.53 9.59 -3.58
N GLU A 66 -7.24 9.74 -4.87
CA GLU A 66 -7.49 8.71 -5.88
C GLU A 66 -6.62 7.46 -5.65
N CYS A 67 -5.31 7.66 -5.49
CA CYS A 67 -4.39 6.57 -5.17
C CYS A 67 -4.73 5.94 -3.83
N ALA A 68 -5.02 6.74 -2.80
CA ALA A 68 -5.40 6.21 -1.50
C ALA A 68 -6.64 5.32 -1.61
N LYS A 69 -7.65 5.72 -2.40
CA LYS A 69 -8.84 4.89 -2.66
C LYS A 69 -8.48 3.56 -3.31
N ILE A 70 -7.74 3.57 -4.43
CA ILE A 70 -7.34 2.35 -5.13
C ILE A 70 -6.52 1.43 -4.23
N PHE A 71 -5.59 1.98 -3.43
CA PHE A 71 -4.77 1.23 -2.50
C PHE A 71 -5.63 0.56 -1.41
N LEU A 72 -6.58 1.28 -0.84
CA LEU A 72 -7.45 0.76 0.23
C LEU A 72 -8.42 -0.29 -0.27
N GLU A 73 -8.90 -0.18 -1.51
CA GLU A 73 -9.73 -1.20 -2.17
C GLU A 73 -8.92 -2.49 -2.36
N ASN A 74 -7.70 -2.41 -2.88
CA ASN A 74 -6.82 -3.57 -3.05
C ASN A 74 -6.47 -4.23 -1.72
N ILE A 75 -6.08 -3.46 -0.69
CA ILE A 75 -5.82 -4.03 0.64
C ILE A 75 -7.07 -4.71 1.21
N SER A 76 -8.25 -4.13 1.00
CA SER A 76 -9.48 -4.74 1.53
C SER A 76 -9.88 -6.01 0.79
N TYR A 77 -9.62 -6.08 -0.52
CA TYR A 77 -9.76 -7.32 -1.30
C TYR A 77 -8.82 -8.42 -0.80
N LEU A 78 -7.55 -8.08 -0.52
CA LEU A 78 -6.57 -9.00 0.05
C LEU A 78 -6.96 -9.53 1.43
N GLN A 79 -7.58 -8.70 2.27
CA GLN A 79 -8.05 -9.10 3.60
C GLN A 79 -9.32 -9.96 3.58
N ALA A 80 -10.03 -10.03 2.46
CA ALA A 80 -11.28 -10.77 2.32
C ALA A 80 -11.09 -12.16 1.66
N LYS A 81 -9.88 -12.46 1.20
CA LYS A 81 -9.45 -13.80 0.77
C LYS A 81 -8.98 -14.61 1.98
#